data_AF-A0A7C1WNR5-F1
#
_entry.id   AF-A0A7C1WNR5-F1
#
_cell.length_a   1.000
_cell.length_b   1.000
_cell.length_c   1.000
_cell.angle_alpha   90.00
_cell.angle_beta   90.00
_cell.angle_gamma   90.00
#
_symmetry.space_group_name_H-M   'P 1'
#
loop_
_entity.id
_entity.type
_entity.pdbx_description
1 polymer ?
#
loop_
_entity_poly.entity_id
_entity_poly.type
_entity_poly.pdbx_seq_one_letter_code
_entity_poly.pdbx_strand_id
1 'polypeptide(L)'
;MIMKTKIEWTEATWNPSVGCSKISEGCKNCYAEVMARRLKAMGVKGYENGFKFTLMSNRLEQPLKIKKPTKFFVNSMSDLFHE
;
A
#
# COMPACT_ATOMS: atom_id res chain seq x y z
N MET A 1 -1.17 -0.98 -12.82
CA MET A 1 0.17 -0.89 -13.42
C MET A 1 1.13 -0.52 -12.31
N ILE A 2 2.23 -1.26 -12.12
CA ILE A 2 3.24 -0.91 -11.12
C ILE A 2 4.02 0.31 -11.65
N MET A 3 4.05 1.38 -10.86
CA MET A 3 4.77 2.61 -11.21
C MET A 3 6.15 2.62 -10.59
N LYS A 4 7.13 3.17 -11.31
CA LYS A 4 8.46 3.44 -10.75
C LYS A 4 8.34 4.40 -9.57
N THR A 5 9.04 4.08 -8.49
CA THR A 5 9.04 4.89 -7.28
C THR A 5 10.20 5.89 -7.28
N LYS A 6 10.08 6.97 -6.50
CA LYS A 6 11.16 7.94 -6.24
C LYS A 6 12.01 7.54 -5.02
N ILE A 7 11.70 6.41 -4.38
CA ILE A 7 12.42 5.92 -3.21
C ILE A 7 13.73 5.29 -3.68
N GLU A 8 14.86 5.84 -3.24
CA GLU A 8 16.19 5.57 -3.81
C GLU A 8 16.64 4.10 -3.74
N TRP A 9 16.21 3.35 -2.72
CA TRP A 9 16.69 1.99 -2.47
C TRP A 9 15.87 0.88 -3.14
N THR A 10 14.76 1.22 -3.82
CA THR A 10 13.83 0.30 -4.47
C THR A 10 13.46 0.79 -5.87
N GLU A 11 13.08 -0.12 -6.76
CA GLU A 11 12.72 0.22 -8.14
C GLU A 11 11.21 0.47 -8.30
N ALA A 12 10.39 -0.14 -7.44
CA ALA A 12 8.93 -0.05 -7.49
C ALA A 12 8.28 -0.36 -6.14
N THR A 13 7.08 0.17 -5.94
CA THR A 13 6.26 -0.15 -4.77
C THR A 13 5.13 -1.09 -5.15
N TRP A 14 4.92 -2.13 -4.35
CA TRP A 14 3.83 -3.09 -4.50
C TRP A 14 2.96 -3.09 -3.24
N ASN A 15 1.70 -2.64 -3.38
CA ASN A 15 0.72 -2.57 -2.30
C ASN A 15 -0.46 -3.52 -2.62
N PRO A 16 -0.35 -4.83 -2.29
CA PRO A 16 -1.43 -5.80 -2.44
C PRO A 16 -2.59 -5.59 -1.46
N SER A 17 -2.40 -4.75 -0.43
CA SER A 17 -3.45 -4.34 0.51
C SER A 17 -3.41 -2.83 0.76
N VAL A 18 -4.44 -2.32 1.42
CA VAL A 18 -4.54 -0.96 1.94
C VAL A 18 -4.93 -1.04 3.40
N GLY A 19 -4.32 -0.22 4.26
CA GLY A 19 -4.65 -0.17 5.68
C GLY A 19 -4.03 -1.30 6.51
N CYS A 20 -4.09 -1.15 7.83
CA CYS A 20 -3.66 -2.16 8.81
C CYS A 20 -4.30 -1.91 10.18
N SER A 21 -4.14 -2.89 11.08
CA SER A 21 -4.50 -2.71 12.49
C SER A 21 -3.46 -1.89 13.23
N LYS A 22 -3.94 -1.00 14.10
CA LYS A 22 -3.07 -0.18 14.95
C LYS A 22 -2.72 -0.98 16.20
N ILE A 23 -1.46 -1.36 16.35
CA ILE A 23 -1.01 -2.27 17.43
C ILE A 23 -0.26 -1.57 18.56
N SER A 24 0.17 -0.31 18.38
CA SER A 24 0.98 0.41 19.37
C SER A 24 0.88 1.92 19.22
N GLU A 25 1.40 2.66 20.21
CA GLU A 25 1.50 4.14 20.17
C GLU A 25 2.29 4.66 18.96
N GLY A 26 3.14 3.83 18.34
CA GLY A 26 3.82 4.18 17.09
C GLY A 26 2.86 4.48 15.94
N CYS A 27 1.61 3.99 16.01
CA CYS A 27 0.59 4.23 15.00
C CYS A 27 -0.05 5.63 15.08
N LYS A 28 0.17 6.38 16.16
CA LYS A 28 -0.54 7.64 16.46
C LYS A 28 -0.39 8.69 15.36
N ASN A 29 0.77 8.75 14.71
CA ASN A 29 1.10 9.70 13.64
C ASN A 29 1.37 8.99 12.30
N CYS A 30 0.67 7.89 12.03
CA CYS A 30 0.86 7.10 10.81
C CYS A 30 0.56 7.92 9.54
N TYR A 31 1.58 8.13 8.70
CA TYR A 31 1.42 8.85 7.44
C TYR A 31 0.45 8.15 6.47
N ALA A 32 0.44 6.81 6.46
CA ALA A 32 -0.38 6.03 5.55
C ALA A 32 -1.88 6.21 5.86
N GLU A 33 -2.24 6.36 7.14
CA GLU A 33 -3.62 6.65 7.54
C GLU A 33 -4.07 8.04 7.07
N VAL A 34 -3.24 9.05 7.30
CA VAL A 34 -3.54 10.43 6.86
C VAL A 34 -3.72 10.48 5.34
N MET A 35 -2.81 9.82 4.61
CA MET A 35 -2.88 9.74 3.16
C MET A 35 -4.11 8.94 2.69
N ALA A 36 -4.47 7.84 3.35
CA ALA A 36 -5.66 7.06 3.01
C ALA A 36 -6.96 7.87 3.18
N ARG A 37 -7.05 8.72 4.21
CA ARG A 37 -8.19 9.65 4.37
C ARG A 37 -8.30 10.62 3.18
N ARG A 38 -7.17 11.17 2.73
CA ARG A 38 -7.11 12.05 1.55
C ARG A 38 -7.53 11.31 0.28
N LEU A 39 -6.99 10.12 0.04
CA LEU A 39 -7.28 9.32 -1.16
C LEU A 39 -8.75 8.88 -1.22
N LYS A 40 -9.35 8.57 -0.07
CA LYS A 40 -10.78 8.32 0.05
C LYS A 40 -11.60 9.55 -0.35
N ALA A 41 -11.26 10.72 0.20
CA ALA A 41 -11.96 11.97 -0.12
C ALA A 41 -11.85 12.35 -1.61
N MET A 42 -10.75 11.97 -2.27
CA MET A 42 -10.53 12.15 -3.70
C MET A 42 -11.22 11.09 -4.58
N GLY A 43 -11.84 10.06 -4.00
CA GLY A 43 -12.48 8.97 -4.75
C GLY A 43 -11.51 8.05 -5.48
N VAL A 44 -10.27 7.90 -4.98
CA VAL A 44 -9.28 7.02 -5.60
C VAL A 44 -9.65 5.56 -5.40
N LYS A 45 -9.67 4.79 -6.50
CA LYS A 45 -10.01 3.36 -6.49
C LYS A 45 -9.10 2.56 -5.55
N GLY A 46 -9.70 1.72 -4.71
CA GLY A 46 -9.03 0.92 -3.69
C GLY A 46 -8.91 1.61 -2.32
N TYR A 47 -9.38 2.85 -2.18
CA TYR A 47 -9.42 3.60 -0.91
C TYR A 47 -10.85 3.92 -0.46
N GLU A 48 -11.86 3.24 -1.01
CA GLU A 48 -13.28 3.40 -0.64
C GLU A 48 -13.48 3.17 0.88
N ASN A 49 -12.75 2.20 1.42
CA ASN A 49 -12.74 1.85 2.84
C ASN A 49 -11.76 2.69 3.69
N GLY A 50 -11.09 3.68 3.11
CA GLY A 50 -10.10 4.51 3.81
C GLY A 50 -8.90 3.68 4.27
N PHE A 51 -8.56 3.78 5.56
CA PHE A 51 -7.45 3.03 6.16
C PHE A 51 -7.85 1.68 6.75
N LYS A 52 -9.11 1.25 6.59
CA LYS A 52 -9.51 -0.10 6.99
C LYS A 52 -8.82 -1.13 6.10
N PHE A 53 -8.25 -2.16 6.72
CA PHE A 53 -7.57 -3.24 5.99
C PHE A 53 -8.47 -3.76 4.86
N THR A 54 -7.96 -3.72 3.64
CA THR A 54 -8.65 -4.20 2.45
C THR A 54 -7.63 -4.85 1.53
N LEU A 55 -7.85 -6.13 1.18
CA LEU A 55 -7.04 -6.83 0.19
C LEU A 55 -7.42 -6.37 -1.22
N MET A 56 -6.42 -6.05 -2.04
CA MET A 56 -6.58 -5.66 -3.44
C MET A 56 -6.27 -6.86 -4.33
N SER A 57 -7.22 -7.77 -4.50
CA SER A 57 -7.00 -9.04 -5.21
C SER A 57 -6.44 -8.84 -6.63
N ASN A 58 -6.88 -7.79 -7.32
CA ASN A 58 -6.38 -7.42 -8.65
C ASN A 58 -4.91 -6.97 -8.68
N ARG A 59 -4.27 -6.77 -7.51
CA ARG A 59 -2.87 -6.38 -7.37
C ARG A 59 -1.94 -7.54 -7.02
N LEU A 60 -2.48 -8.69 -6.59
CA LEU A 60 -1.68 -9.85 -6.16
C LEU A 60 -0.77 -10.39 -7.26
N GLU A 61 -1.28 -10.45 -8.48
CA GLU A 61 -0.55 -10.97 -9.64
C GLU A 61 0.37 -9.93 -10.31
N GLN A 62 0.41 -8.69 -9.83
CA GLN A 62 1.19 -7.64 -10.49
C GLN A 62 2.69 -7.96 -10.57
N PRO A 63 3.35 -8.52 -9.53
CA PRO A 63 4.75 -8.92 -9.63
C PRO A 63 5.00 -9.99 -10.70
N LEU A 64 4.05 -10.90 -10.93
CA LEU A 64 4.17 -11.97 -11.94
C LEU A 64 4.25 -11.44 -13.38
N LYS A 65 3.75 -10.22 -13.61
CA LYS A 65 3.74 -9.57 -14.93
C LYS A 65 5.04 -8.83 -15.25
N ILE A 66 6.01 -8.85 -14.33
CA ILE A 66 7.25 -8.10 -14.42
C ILE A 66 8.33 -8.97 -15.06
N LYS A 67 8.88 -8.50 -16.19
CA LYS A 67 9.87 -9.25 -17.00
C LYS A 67 11.31 -9.07 -16.54
N LYS A 68 11.64 -7.95 -15.89
CA LYS A 68 13.00 -7.66 -15.39
C LYS A 68 13.03 -7.87 -13.88
N PRO A 69 14.04 -8.54 -13.31
CA PRO A 69 14.21 -8.60 -11.86
C PRO A 69 14.04 -7.20 -11.25
N THR A 70 13.17 -7.08 -10.26
CA THR A 70 12.76 -5.79 -9.69
C THR A 70 12.73 -5.89 -8.17
N LYS A 71 13.43 -4.99 -7.49
CA LYS A 71 13.41 -4.87 -6.03
C LYS A 71 12.19 -4.07 -5.58
N PHE A 72 11.22 -4.74 -4.96
CA PHE A 72 9.98 -4.13 -4.49
C PHE A 72 10.06 -3.62 -3.05
N PHE A 73 9.52 -2.42 -2.81
CA PHE A 73 9.04 -2.04 -1.49
C PHE A 73 7.59 -2.52 -1.36
N VAL A 74 7.37 -3.49 -0.49
CA VAL A 74 6.05 -4.06 -0.23
C VAL A 74 5.37 -3.29 0.89
N ASN A 75 4.07 -3.01 0.74
CA ASN A 75 3.22 -2.47 1.81
C ASN A 75 3.69 -1.11 2.36
N SER A 76 3.90 -0.14 1.48
CA SER A 76 4.11 1.25 1.90
C SER A 76 2.83 1.90 2.47
N MET A 77 1.65 1.33 2.22
CA MET A 77 0.35 1.91 2.61
C MET A 77 -0.50 0.98 3.50
N SER A 78 0.11 -0.09 4.01
CA SER A 78 -0.56 -1.17 4.74
C SER A 78 0.47 -1.99 5.54
N ASP A 79 0.00 -3.04 6.21
CA ASP A 79 0.82 -4.07 6.84
C ASP A 79 0.28 -5.44 6.42
N LEU A 80 1.16 -6.39 6.11
CA LEU A 80 0.77 -7.76 5.77
C LEU A 80 0.41 -8.56 7.03
N PHE A 81 0.95 -8.17 8.18
CA PHE A 81 0.73 -8.80 9.48
C PHE A 81 -0.33 -8.06 10.29
N HIS A 82 -1.34 -7.50 9.61
CA HIS A 82 -2.54 -6.95 10.25
C HIS A 82 -3.31 -8.05 11.01
N GLU A 83 -3.80 -7.73 12.21
CA GLU A 83 -4.65 -8.57 13.07
C GLU A 83 -6.11 -8.13 13.08
#